data_AF-X0TY25-F1
#
_entry.id   AF-X0TY25-F1
#
_cell.length_a   1.000
_cell.length_b   1.000
_cell.length_c   1.000
_cell.angle_alpha   90.00
_cell.angle_beta   90.00
_cell.angle_gamma   90.00
#
_symmetry.space_group_name_H-M   'P 1'
#
loop_
_entity.id
_entity.type
_entity.pdbx_description
1 polymer ?
#
loop_
_entity_poly.entity_id
_entity_poly.type
_entity_poly.pdbx_seq_one_letter_code
_entity_poly.pdbx_strand_id
1 'polypeptide(L)'
;MTISPGSRQVFTMIARSGALADLIEAGARILESGCGPCIGMGQAPPTGGASLRTFNRNFPSRSGTPDDRVHLVSPEVAAATALRGVISDPRELGEPPRIELPREFFIDDSMIIPPVEKPEEVEIVRGPNIAPLPLAEPMPEVIRGEVLLKLGDNISTDTILPAGAKVLPLRSNIPEISKYVFNYVDWTFPQRAKQARTSMVAGGANYGQGSSREHAALAPMYLGVK
;
A
#
# COMPACT_ATOMS: atom_id res chain seq x y z
N MET A 1 9.71 16.94 -5.21
CA MET A 1 8.32 16.84 -4.72
C MET A 1 7.51 16.02 -5.72
N THR A 2 6.52 15.23 -5.28
CA THR A 2 5.61 14.50 -6.18
C THR A 2 4.15 14.75 -5.83
N ILE A 3 3.28 14.77 -6.83
CA ILE A 3 1.83 14.97 -6.68
C ILE A 3 1.10 13.84 -7.40
N SER A 4 0.17 13.18 -6.69
CA SER A 4 -0.69 12.13 -7.23
C SER A 4 -2.15 12.59 -7.19
N PRO A 5 -2.77 12.93 -8.32
CA PRO A 5 -4.19 13.27 -8.36
C PRO A 5 -5.04 12.05 -7.98
N GLY A 6 -6.06 12.23 -7.13
CA GLY A 6 -6.89 11.11 -6.65
C GLY A 6 -7.76 10.45 -7.72
N SER A 7 -8.01 11.14 -8.84
CA SER A 7 -8.78 10.60 -9.97
C SER A 7 -8.43 11.31 -11.27
N ARG A 8 -8.82 10.70 -12.40
CA ARG A 8 -8.75 11.31 -13.74
C ARG A 8 -9.52 12.63 -13.80
N GLN A 9 -10.65 12.75 -13.10
CA GLN A 9 -11.45 13.98 -13.06
C GLN A 9 -10.67 15.10 -12.36
N VAL A 10 -10.10 14.85 -11.17
CA VAL A 10 -9.26 15.83 -10.46
C VAL A 10 -8.07 16.23 -11.33
N PHE A 11 -7.41 15.26 -11.96
CA PHE A 11 -6.28 15.54 -12.84
C PHE A 11 -6.69 16.42 -14.04
N THR A 12 -7.82 16.11 -14.68
CA THR A 12 -8.35 16.93 -15.78
C THR A 12 -8.72 18.34 -15.33
N MET A 13 -9.30 18.48 -14.13
CA MET A 13 -9.68 19.78 -13.59
C MET A 13 -8.47 20.67 -13.31
N ILE A 14 -7.40 20.15 -12.70
CA ILE A 14 -6.17 20.94 -12.48
C ILE A 14 -5.45 21.27 -13.78
N ALA A 15 -5.58 20.42 -14.81
CA ALA A 15 -5.05 20.72 -16.14
C ALA A 15 -5.82 21.87 -16.80
N ARG A 16 -7.15 21.84 -16.75
CA ARG A 16 -8.02 22.87 -17.33
C ARG A 16 -7.93 24.22 -16.60
N SER A 17 -7.65 24.21 -15.29
CA SER A 17 -7.49 25.46 -14.52
C SER A 17 -6.14 26.13 -14.71
N GLY A 18 -5.18 25.49 -15.39
CA GLY A 18 -3.79 25.97 -15.51
C GLY A 18 -2.90 25.61 -14.31
N ALA A 19 -3.47 25.26 -13.16
CA ALA A 19 -2.72 24.94 -11.93
C ALA A 19 -1.73 23.78 -12.13
N LEU A 20 -2.01 22.85 -13.04
CA LEU A 20 -1.06 21.79 -13.38
C LEU A 20 0.26 22.34 -13.94
N ALA A 21 0.21 23.38 -14.76
CA ALA A 21 1.41 24.02 -15.31
C ALA A 21 2.20 24.68 -14.18
N ASP A 22 1.54 25.44 -13.30
CA ASP A 22 2.18 26.08 -12.14
C ASP A 22 2.90 25.05 -11.24
N LEU A 23 2.27 23.89 -11.00
CA LEU A 23 2.87 22.81 -10.22
C LEU A 23 4.12 22.22 -10.88
N ILE A 24 4.08 22.01 -12.20
CA ILE A 24 5.22 21.50 -12.97
C ILE A 24 6.36 22.51 -12.98
N GLU A 25 6.07 23.79 -13.21
CA GLU A 25 7.05 24.88 -13.20
C GLU A 25 7.69 25.06 -11.82
N ALA A 26 6.94 24.81 -10.74
CA ALA A 26 7.47 24.76 -9.37
C ALA A 26 8.32 23.51 -9.08
N GLY A 27 8.54 22.62 -10.06
CA GLY A 27 9.37 21.43 -9.94
C GLY A 27 8.65 20.19 -9.41
N ALA A 28 7.31 20.16 -9.42
CA ALA A 28 6.55 18.97 -9.06
C ALA A 28 6.67 17.90 -10.14
N ARG A 29 6.86 16.65 -9.72
CA ARG A 29 6.65 15.49 -10.60
C ARG A 29 5.24 14.97 -10.42
N ILE A 30 4.45 15.04 -11.48
CA ILE A 30 3.07 14.54 -11.48
C ILE A 30 3.09 13.03 -11.71
N LEU A 31 2.43 12.30 -10.82
CA LEU A 31 2.27 10.85 -10.90
C LEU A 31 0.90 10.51 -11.45
N GLU A 32 0.74 9.26 -11.89
CA GLU A 32 -0.56 8.74 -12.31
C GLU A 32 -1.58 8.78 -11.17
N SER A 33 -2.87 8.81 -11.55
CA SER A 33 -3.97 8.67 -10.62
C SER A 33 -4.05 7.25 -10.06
N GLY A 34 -3.35 7.02 -8.96
CA GLY A 34 -3.33 5.74 -8.25
C GLY A 34 -2.61 5.85 -6.91
N CYS A 35 -2.58 4.74 -6.16
CA CYS A 35 -1.99 4.72 -4.82
C CYS A 35 -0.48 5.04 -4.81
N GLY A 36 0.28 4.45 -5.74
CA GLY A 36 1.71 4.71 -5.93
C GLY A 36 2.52 4.68 -4.62
N PRO A 37 3.22 5.77 -4.27
CA PRO A 37 4.07 5.81 -3.07
C PRO A 37 3.35 5.56 -1.73
N CYS A 38 2.03 5.75 -1.67
CA CYS A 38 1.23 5.51 -0.44
C CYS A 38 1.30 4.06 0.05
N ILE A 39 1.53 3.12 -0.87
CA ILE A 39 1.67 1.68 -0.61
C ILE A 39 3.09 1.18 -0.93
N GLY A 40 4.07 2.08 -1.02
CA GLY A 40 5.47 1.75 -1.31
C GLY A 40 5.76 1.39 -2.76
N MET A 41 4.94 1.85 -3.71
CA MET A 41 5.23 1.73 -5.15
C MET A 41 5.93 2.99 -5.66
N GLY A 42 7.25 2.94 -5.71
CA GLY A 42 8.10 4.05 -6.17
C GLY A 42 8.24 5.18 -5.15
N GLN A 43 9.00 6.22 -5.53
CA GLN A 43 9.36 7.35 -4.65
C GLN A 43 9.85 6.91 -3.26
N ALA A 44 10.73 5.90 -3.23
CA ALA A 44 11.39 5.46 -2.01
C ALA A 44 12.15 6.63 -1.36
N PRO A 45 12.03 6.82 -0.02
CA PRO A 45 12.76 7.87 0.66
C PRO A 45 14.26 7.58 0.69
N PRO A 46 15.12 8.62 0.78
CA PRO A 46 16.54 8.43 1.01
C PRO A 46 16.78 7.77 2.38
N THR A 47 17.79 6.90 2.45
CA THR A 47 18.18 6.21 3.68
C THR A 47 18.44 7.22 4.81
N GLY A 48 17.77 7.04 5.95
CA GLY A 48 17.90 7.90 7.13
C GLY A 48 17.30 9.31 7.00
N GLY A 49 16.80 9.68 5.81
CA GLY A 49 16.20 10.99 5.55
C GLY A 49 14.71 11.04 5.85
N ALA A 50 14.24 12.20 6.31
CA ALA A 50 12.82 12.45 6.55
C ALA A 50 12.03 12.49 5.23
N SER A 51 10.86 11.86 5.22
CA SER A 51 9.94 11.85 4.08
C SER A 51 8.55 12.27 4.51
N LEU A 52 8.10 13.43 4.05
CA LEU A 52 6.77 13.94 4.36
C LEU A 52 5.75 13.39 3.37
N ARG A 53 4.61 12.93 3.88
CA ARG A 53 3.55 12.32 3.07
C ARG A 53 2.19 12.85 3.48
N THR A 54 1.39 13.23 2.50
CA THR A 54 -0.01 13.65 2.66
C THR A 54 -0.95 12.45 2.61
N PHE A 55 -0.55 11.36 3.26
CA PHE A 55 -1.27 10.10 3.34
C PHE A 55 -1.79 9.88 4.76
N ASN A 56 -2.32 8.68 5.03
CA ASN A 56 -2.92 8.33 6.31
C ASN A 56 -2.16 7.25 7.10
N ARG A 57 -1.04 6.72 6.58
CA ARG A 57 -0.29 5.61 7.21
C ARG A 57 1.21 5.75 6.98
N ASN A 58 1.99 5.55 8.04
CA ASN A 58 3.46 5.62 8.06
C ASN A 58 4.11 4.48 8.87
N PHE A 59 3.55 3.26 8.80
CA PHE A 59 4.19 2.09 9.42
C PHE A 59 5.62 1.91 8.91
N PRO A 60 6.55 1.42 9.76
CA PRO A 60 7.91 1.15 9.34
C PRO A 60 7.98 0.29 8.08
N SER A 61 8.89 0.62 7.17
CA SER A 61 9.13 0.00 5.86
C SER A 61 7.98 0.11 4.85
N ARG A 62 6.88 0.80 5.17
CA ARG A 62 5.71 0.90 4.29
C ARG A 62 6.03 1.60 2.96
N SER A 63 6.99 2.51 2.95
CA SER A 63 7.40 3.21 1.71
C SER A 63 8.26 2.36 0.78
N GLY A 64 8.57 1.11 1.15
CA GLY A 64 9.39 0.18 0.36
C GLY A 64 10.88 0.21 0.72
N THR A 65 11.28 1.04 1.70
CA THR A 65 12.65 1.13 2.22
C THR A 65 12.69 0.75 3.69
N PRO A 66 13.55 -0.18 4.13
CA PRO A 66 13.79 -0.45 5.55
C PRO A 66 14.21 0.83 6.30
N ASP A 67 13.78 0.97 7.55
CA ASP A 67 14.09 2.13 8.41
C ASP A 67 13.64 3.49 7.83
N ASP A 68 12.55 3.50 7.06
CA ASP A 68 11.97 4.73 6.53
C ASP A 68 11.50 5.69 7.63
N ARG A 69 11.74 7.00 7.42
CA ARG A 69 11.33 8.07 8.34
C ARG A 69 10.18 8.87 7.75
N VAL A 70 9.02 8.23 7.69
CA VAL A 70 7.81 8.83 7.09
C VAL A 70 7.02 9.63 8.13
N HIS A 71 6.78 10.91 7.83
CA HIS A 71 5.97 11.82 8.62
C HIS A 71 4.69 12.17 7.88
N LEU A 72 3.54 11.92 8.51
CA LEU A 72 2.24 12.29 7.96
C LEU A 72 1.98 13.78 8.22
N VAL A 73 1.63 14.51 7.17
CA VAL A 73 1.43 15.96 7.22
C VAL A 73 0.26 16.39 6.33
N SER A 74 -0.25 17.60 6.51
CA SER A 74 -1.22 18.18 5.58
C SER A 74 -0.56 18.60 4.25
N PRO A 75 -1.34 18.76 3.17
CA PRO A 75 -0.83 19.29 1.89
C PRO A 75 -0.12 20.64 2.02
N GLU A 76 -0.61 21.53 2.87
CA GLU A 76 -0.03 22.86 3.10
C GLU A 76 1.36 22.76 3.75
N VAL A 77 1.51 21.92 4.78
CA VAL A 77 2.80 21.66 5.43
C VAL A 77 3.78 21.03 4.43
N ALA A 78 3.32 20.09 3.60
CA ALA A 78 4.14 19.47 2.58
C ALA A 78 4.63 20.49 1.53
N ALA A 79 3.74 21.39 1.07
CA ALA A 79 4.09 22.45 0.13
C ALA A 79 5.08 23.45 0.74
N ALA A 80 4.83 23.94 1.95
CA ALA A 80 5.74 24.86 2.66
C ALA A 80 7.12 24.24 2.90
N THR A 81 7.15 22.97 3.30
CA THR A 81 8.40 22.22 3.50
C THR A 81 9.14 22.00 2.18
N ALA A 82 8.42 21.72 1.08
CA ALA A 82 9.04 21.54 -0.23
C ALA A 82 9.71 22.83 -0.73
N LEU A 83 9.14 24.00 -0.42
CA LEU A 83 9.74 25.31 -0.77
C LEU A 83 10.97 25.63 0.08
N ARG A 84 10.97 25.25 1.36
CA ARG A 84 12.02 25.66 2.33
C ARG A 84 13.11 24.61 2.58
N GLY A 85 12.89 23.36 2.18
CA GLY A 85 13.82 22.25 2.40
C GLY A 85 13.89 21.75 3.85
N VAL A 86 13.10 22.32 4.76
CA VAL A 86 13.02 21.95 6.18
C VAL A 86 11.54 21.90 6.60
N ILE A 87 11.19 21.05 7.57
CA ILE A 87 9.80 20.93 8.05
C ILE A 87 9.35 22.30 8.55
N SER A 88 8.34 22.86 7.86
CA SER A 88 7.96 24.26 8.02
C SER A 88 6.47 24.42 8.29
N ASP A 89 6.14 25.41 9.12
CA ASP A 89 4.76 25.83 9.36
C ASP A 89 4.24 26.63 8.14
N PRO A 90 3.14 26.20 7.49
CA PRO A 90 2.61 26.90 6.32
C PRO A 90 2.12 28.31 6.63
N ARG A 91 1.81 28.64 7.89
CA ARG A 91 1.38 29.99 8.30
C ARG A 91 2.49 31.03 8.15
N GLU A 92 3.74 30.60 8.10
CA GLU A 92 4.88 31.49 7.85
C GLU A 92 5.00 31.90 6.37
N LEU A 93 4.14 31.39 5.47
CA LEU A 93 4.05 31.83 4.07
C LEU A 93 3.11 33.03 3.89
N GLY A 94 2.46 33.49 4.96
CA GLY A 94 1.50 34.59 4.95
C GLY A 94 0.05 34.11 5.06
N GLU A 95 -0.88 34.99 4.67
CA GLU A 95 -2.31 34.69 4.74
C GLU A 95 -2.69 33.54 3.79
N PRO A 96 -3.54 32.59 4.24
CA PRO A 96 -3.95 31.47 3.41
C PRO A 96 -4.73 31.98 2.18
N PRO A 97 -4.50 31.39 0.99
CA PRO A 97 -5.24 31.78 -0.20
C PRO A 97 -6.73 31.49 -0.02
N ARG A 98 -7.59 32.39 -0.51
CA ARG A 98 -9.03 32.12 -0.60
C ARG A 98 -9.27 31.17 -1.76
N ILE A 99 -9.82 29.99 -1.45
CA ILE A 99 -10.14 28.97 -2.44
C ILE A 99 -11.59 29.17 -2.89
N GLU A 100 -11.78 29.53 -4.16
CA GLU A 100 -13.11 29.53 -4.77
C GLU A 100 -13.39 28.15 -5.36
N LEU A 101 -14.44 27.50 -4.88
CA LEU A 101 -14.89 26.24 -5.46
C LEU A 101 -15.54 26.50 -6.82
N PRO A 102 -15.31 25.62 -7.81
CA PRO A 102 -16.01 25.72 -9.07
C PRO A 102 -17.51 25.53 -8.85
N ARG A 103 -18.33 26.18 -9.68
CA ARG A 103 -19.79 26.04 -9.61
C ARG A 103 -20.24 24.58 -9.80
N GLU A 104 -19.50 23.85 -10.64
CA GLU A 104 -19.75 22.45 -10.95
C GLU A 104 -18.43 21.69 -11.01
N PHE A 105 -18.47 20.42 -10.60
CA PHE A 105 -17.35 19.50 -10.78
C PHE A 105 -17.50 18.76 -12.11
N PHE A 106 -16.40 18.63 -12.85
CA PHE A 106 -16.38 17.86 -14.08
C PHE A 106 -16.61 16.37 -13.78
N ILE A 107 -17.63 15.77 -14.40
CA ILE A 107 -17.96 14.34 -14.30
C ILE A 107 -17.58 13.64 -15.60
N ASP A 108 -16.86 12.52 -15.48
CA ASP A 108 -16.41 11.71 -16.61
C ASP A 108 -16.38 10.21 -16.29
N ASP A 109 -17.51 9.58 -16.55
CA ASP A 109 -17.76 8.16 -16.34
C ASP A 109 -17.45 7.31 -17.58
N SER A 110 -16.82 7.88 -18.61
CA SER A 110 -16.55 7.19 -19.90
C SER A 110 -15.72 5.91 -19.79
N MET A 111 -14.99 5.72 -18.68
CA MET A 111 -14.17 4.53 -18.42
C MET A 111 -14.84 3.52 -17.47
N ILE A 112 -16.08 3.78 -17.06
CA ILE A 112 -16.86 2.82 -16.29
C ILE A 112 -17.44 1.80 -17.26
N ILE A 113 -16.94 0.57 -17.17
CA ILE A 113 -17.44 -0.56 -17.96
C ILE A 113 -18.54 -1.25 -17.13
N PRO A 114 -19.81 -1.24 -17.58
CA PRO A 114 -20.88 -1.95 -16.87
C PRO A 114 -20.70 -3.46 -16.98
N PRO A 115 -21.29 -4.25 -16.07
CA PRO A 115 -21.33 -5.70 -16.22
C PRO A 115 -22.06 -6.06 -17.53
N VAL A 116 -21.61 -7.15 -18.16
CA VAL A 116 -22.33 -7.71 -19.31
C VAL A 116 -23.64 -8.36 -18.87
N GLU A 117 -24.63 -8.45 -19.76
CA GLU A 117 -25.95 -9.02 -19.45
C GLU A 117 -25.89 -10.52 -19.08
N LYS A 118 -24.92 -11.24 -19.65
CA LYS A 118 -24.74 -12.69 -19.47
C LYS A 118 -23.32 -13.01 -18.96
N PRO A 119 -23.04 -12.80 -17.67
CA PRO A 119 -21.70 -12.99 -17.10
C PRO A 119 -21.18 -14.43 -17.21
N GLU A 120 -22.07 -15.41 -17.30
CA GLU A 120 -21.76 -16.83 -17.45
C GLU A 120 -21.15 -17.20 -18.81
N GLU A 121 -21.40 -16.40 -19.85
CA GLU A 121 -20.85 -16.61 -21.20
C GLU A 121 -19.44 -15.99 -21.35
N VAL A 122 -18.94 -15.27 -20.33
CA VAL A 122 -17.64 -14.58 -20.39
C VAL A 122 -16.48 -15.56 -20.17
N GLU A 123 -15.58 -15.63 -21.14
CA GLU A 123 -14.31 -16.34 -20.99
C GLU A 123 -13.35 -15.56 -20.06
N ILE A 124 -12.93 -16.20 -18.97
CA ILE A 124 -11.93 -15.62 -18.04
C ILE A 124 -10.53 -16.03 -18.48
N VAL A 125 -9.83 -15.10 -19.15
CA VAL A 125 -8.43 -15.28 -19.54
C VAL A 125 -7.51 -15.10 -18.33
N ARG A 126 -6.62 -16.07 -18.09
CA ARG A 126 -5.67 -16.06 -16.96
C ARG A 126 -4.23 -16.08 -17.46
N GLY A 127 -3.43 -15.13 -16.99
CA GLY A 127 -1.98 -15.12 -17.23
C GLY A 127 -1.23 -16.12 -16.34
N PRO A 128 0.07 -16.36 -16.59
CA PRO A 128 0.86 -17.36 -15.86
C PRO A 128 1.01 -17.07 -14.37
N ASN A 129 0.78 -15.81 -13.95
CA ASN A 129 0.84 -15.39 -12.55
C ASN A 129 -0.54 -15.30 -11.88
N ILE A 130 -1.58 -15.88 -12.49
CA ILE A 130 -2.90 -16.04 -11.88
C ILE A 130 -3.05 -17.52 -11.57
N ALA A 131 -2.84 -17.88 -10.29
CA ALA A 131 -2.91 -19.25 -9.82
C ALA A 131 -4.26 -19.53 -9.14
N PRO A 132 -4.74 -20.78 -9.14
CA PRO A 132 -5.89 -21.17 -8.32
C PRO A 132 -5.69 -20.82 -6.85
N LEU A 133 -6.75 -20.38 -6.18
CA LEU A 133 -6.72 -20.11 -4.75
C LEU A 133 -6.56 -21.44 -3.99
N PRO A 134 -5.60 -21.54 -3.05
CA PRO A 134 -5.48 -22.71 -2.21
C PRO A 134 -6.68 -22.79 -1.27
N LEU A 135 -7.37 -23.93 -1.27
CA LEU A 135 -8.48 -24.19 -0.37
C LEU A 135 -7.95 -24.64 0.98
N ALA A 136 -8.47 -24.03 2.05
CA ALA A 136 -8.18 -24.45 3.41
C ALA A 136 -8.89 -25.77 3.71
N GLU A 137 -8.22 -26.66 4.43
CA GLU A 137 -8.91 -27.72 5.15
C GLU A 137 -9.62 -27.14 6.38
N PRO A 138 -10.74 -27.74 6.84
CA PRO A 138 -11.38 -27.35 8.09
C PRO A 138 -10.39 -27.30 9.25
N MET A 139 -10.51 -26.29 10.11
CA MET A 139 -9.65 -26.16 11.28
C MET A 139 -9.89 -27.36 12.23
N PRO A 140 -8.85 -28.12 12.61
CA PRO A 140 -9.02 -29.21 13.57
C PRO A 140 -9.32 -28.66 14.97
N GLU A 141 -10.01 -29.46 15.79
CA GLU A 141 -10.28 -29.10 17.20
C GLU A 141 -9.00 -28.96 18.04
N VAL A 142 -7.93 -29.68 17.65
CA VAL A 142 -6.65 -29.66 18.33
C VAL A 142 -5.54 -29.38 17.33
N ILE A 143 -4.84 -28.26 17.51
CA ILE A 143 -3.65 -27.90 16.72
C ILE A 143 -2.41 -28.33 17.51
N ARG A 144 -1.54 -29.13 16.88
CA ARG A 144 -0.22 -29.49 17.42
C ARG A 144 0.84 -29.09 16.40
N GLY A 145 1.81 -28.30 16.84
CA GLY A 145 2.87 -27.80 15.97
C GLY A 145 3.87 -26.96 16.75
N GLU A 146 4.92 -26.53 16.07
CA GLU A 146 5.93 -25.64 16.62
C GLU A 146 5.51 -24.18 16.49
N VAL A 147 5.74 -23.37 17.53
CA VAL A 147 5.63 -21.90 17.41
C VAL A 147 6.90 -21.39 16.74
N LEU A 148 6.83 -21.14 15.43
CA LEU A 148 8.02 -20.77 14.63
C LEU A 148 8.41 -19.30 14.77
N LEU A 149 7.48 -18.45 15.17
CA LEU A 149 7.70 -17.02 15.32
C LEU A 149 6.88 -16.48 16.49
N LYS A 150 7.54 -15.73 17.38
CA LYS A 150 6.90 -14.98 18.45
C LYS A 150 7.11 -13.49 18.18
N LEU A 151 6.01 -12.75 18.20
CA LEU A 151 5.94 -11.34 17.89
C LEU A 151 5.35 -10.58 19.09
N GLY A 152 5.61 -9.28 19.13
CA GLY A 152 5.03 -8.38 20.14
C GLY A 152 3.62 -7.91 19.78
N ASP A 153 3.22 -6.81 20.40
CA ASP A 153 1.97 -6.11 20.10
C ASP A 153 2.05 -5.35 18.77
N ASN A 154 0.89 -4.92 18.27
CA ASN A 154 0.77 -3.94 17.17
C ASN A 154 1.40 -4.41 15.83
N ILE A 155 1.46 -5.71 15.60
CA ILE A 155 1.93 -6.27 14.32
C ILE A 155 0.97 -5.90 13.20
N SER A 156 1.45 -5.20 12.19
CA SER A 156 0.62 -4.78 11.06
C SER A 156 0.54 -5.87 9.98
N THR A 157 -0.48 -5.82 9.12
CA THR A 157 -0.52 -6.67 7.92
C THR A 157 0.59 -6.37 6.92
N ASP A 158 1.22 -5.18 6.98
CA ASP A 158 2.45 -4.89 6.24
C ASP A 158 3.68 -5.61 6.84
N THR A 159 3.67 -5.91 8.14
CA THR A 159 4.70 -6.73 8.81
C THR A 159 4.52 -8.22 8.48
N ILE A 160 3.28 -8.71 8.46
CA ILE A 160 2.96 -10.11 8.11
C ILE A 160 3.25 -10.38 6.64
N LEU A 161 2.79 -9.51 5.75
CA LEU A 161 3.03 -9.63 4.32
C LEU A 161 3.17 -8.25 3.69
N PRO A 162 4.40 -7.83 3.35
CA PRO A 162 4.64 -6.48 2.86
C PRO A 162 3.96 -6.22 1.52
N ALA A 163 3.72 -4.94 1.23
CA ALA A 163 3.26 -4.49 -0.08
C ALA A 163 4.47 -4.12 -0.95
N GLY A 164 4.31 -3.09 -1.79
CA GLY A 164 5.37 -2.59 -2.66
C GLY A 164 5.56 -3.39 -3.95
N ALA A 165 6.49 -2.91 -4.77
CA ALA A 165 6.66 -3.32 -6.16
C ALA A 165 7.04 -4.80 -6.34
N LYS A 166 7.63 -5.44 -5.33
CA LYS A 166 8.03 -6.86 -5.40
C LYS A 166 6.88 -7.83 -5.08
N VAL A 167 5.95 -7.42 -4.23
CA VAL A 167 4.92 -8.31 -3.68
C VAL A 167 3.56 -8.10 -4.33
N LEU A 168 3.21 -6.86 -4.66
CA LEU A 168 1.91 -6.53 -5.27
C LEU A 168 1.64 -7.24 -6.60
N PRO A 169 2.62 -7.46 -7.50
CA PRO A 169 2.38 -8.24 -8.71
C PRO A 169 1.91 -9.67 -8.43
N LEU A 170 2.20 -10.23 -7.25
CA LEU A 170 1.91 -11.62 -6.88
C LEU A 170 0.57 -11.81 -6.19
N ARG A 171 -0.29 -10.79 -6.12
CA ARG A 171 -1.59 -10.85 -5.40
C ARG A 171 -2.54 -11.95 -5.86
N SER A 172 -2.39 -12.41 -7.09
CA SER A 172 -3.20 -13.49 -7.67
C SER A 172 -2.47 -14.84 -7.65
N ASN A 173 -1.34 -14.95 -6.94
CA ASN A 173 -0.50 -16.13 -6.89
C ASN A 173 -0.04 -16.40 -5.44
N ILE A 174 -0.89 -17.10 -4.67
CA ILE A 174 -0.60 -17.39 -3.25
C ILE A 174 0.72 -18.16 -3.06
N PRO A 175 1.06 -19.18 -3.87
CA PRO A 175 2.36 -19.86 -3.76
C PRO A 175 3.58 -18.95 -3.90
N GLU A 176 3.51 -17.95 -4.77
CA GLU A 176 4.62 -17.01 -4.96
C GLU A 176 4.63 -15.90 -3.91
N ILE A 177 3.47 -15.32 -3.59
CA ILE A 177 3.39 -14.25 -2.58
C ILE A 177 3.75 -14.75 -1.19
N SER A 178 3.53 -16.04 -0.89
CA SER A 178 3.86 -16.60 0.42
C SER A 178 5.35 -16.61 0.73
N LYS A 179 6.22 -16.51 -0.28
CA LYS A 179 7.67 -16.38 -0.10
C LYS A 179 8.08 -15.07 0.59
N TYR A 180 7.15 -14.12 0.76
CA TYR A 180 7.39 -12.83 1.41
C TYR A 180 6.78 -12.73 2.81
N VAL A 181 6.14 -13.78 3.32
CA VAL A 181 5.54 -13.78 4.67
C VAL A 181 6.63 -13.56 5.72
N PHE A 182 6.44 -12.55 6.57
CA PHE A 182 7.38 -12.07 7.59
C PHE A 182 8.79 -11.71 7.09
N ASN A 183 8.96 -11.40 5.79
CA ASN A 183 10.28 -11.22 5.20
C ASN A 183 11.15 -10.12 5.84
N TYR A 184 10.54 -9.09 6.45
CA TYR A 184 11.26 -8.04 7.17
C TYR A 184 11.54 -8.35 8.65
N VAL A 185 10.99 -9.45 9.17
CA VAL A 185 11.21 -9.91 10.55
C VAL A 185 12.14 -11.13 10.55
N ASP A 186 11.83 -12.12 9.73
CA ASP A 186 12.62 -13.32 9.52
C ASP A 186 12.42 -13.80 8.08
N TRP A 187 13.40 -13.49 7.22
CA TRP A 187 13.40 -13.86 5.81
C TRP A 187 13.45 -15.39 5.57
N THR A 188 13.81 -16.18 6.58
CA THR A 188 13.82 -17.65 6.50
C THR A 188 12.47 -18.27 6.85
N PHE A 189 11.54 -17.51 7.43
CA PHE A 189 10.25 -18.00 7.92
C PHE A 189 9.47 -18.83 6.89
N PRO A 190 9.29 -18.40 5.62
CA PRO A 190 8.52 -19.17 4.66
C PRO A 190 9.07 -20.58 4.41
N GLN A 191 10.40 -20.72 4.41
CA GLN A 191 11.05 -22.02 4.25
C GLN A 191 10.83 -22.90 5.48
N ARG A 192 11.01 -22.34 6.70
CA ARG A 192 10.82 -23.06 7.96
C ARG A 192 9.37 -23.53 8.13
N ALA A 193 8.40 -22.66 7.86
CA ALA A 193 6.97 -22.97 7.94
C ALA A 193 6.60 -24.13 7.00
N LYS A 194 7.04 -24.06 5.74
CA LYS A 194 6.79 -25.12 4.75
C LYS A 194 7.45 -26.46 5.14
N GLN A 195 8.63 -26.44 5.76
CA GLN A 195 9.30 -27.64 6.26
C GLN A 195 8.59 -28.27 7.47
N ALA A 196 8.09 -27.44 8.39
CA ALA A 196 7.35 -27.89 9.57
C ALA A 196 6.00 -28.54 9.23
N ARG A 197 5.42 -28.19 8.07
CA ARG A 197 4.07 -28.58 7.58
C ARG A 197 2.91 -28.05 8.44
N THR A 198 3.05 -28.09 9.76
CA THR A 198 2.13 -27.50 10.74
C THR A 198 2.93 -26.65 11.71
N SER A 199 2.63 -25.36 11.75
CA SER A 199 3.30 -24.38 12.60
C SER A 199 2.32 -23.36 13.15
N MET A 200 2.75 -22.61 14.15
CA MET A 200 1.98 -21.54 14.79
C MET A 200 2.82 -20.25 14.85
N VAL A 201 2.13 -19.12 14.89
CA VAL A 201 2.72 -17.80 15.17
C VAL A 201 2.04 -17.22 16.40
N ALA A 202 2.83 -16.79 17.38
CA ALA A 202 2.32 -16.12 18.58
C ALA A 202 2.47 -14.61 18.42
N GLY A 203 1.36 -13.88 18.37
CA GLY A 203 1.33 -12.41 18.38
C GLY A 203 0.85 -11.85 19.72
N GLY A 204 1.22 -10.61 20.01
CA GLY A 204 0.67 -9.85 21.14
C GLY A 204 -0.69 -9.21 20.82
N ALA A 205 -1.04 -8.16 21.56
CA ALA A 205 -2.25 -7.39 21.35
C ALA A 205 -2.27 -6.69 19.98
N ASN A 206 -3.46 -6.55 19.39
CA ASN A 206 -3.66 -5.84 18.12
C ASN A 206 -2.81 -6.41 16.94
N TYR A 207 -2.64 -7.74 16.92
CA TYR A 207 -2.01 -8.45 15.82
C TYR A 207 -2.86 -8.42 14.55
N GLY A 208 -2.26 -8.11 13.41
CA GLY A 208 -2.95 -8.01 12.11
C GLY A 208 -3.57 -6.64 11.83
N GLN A 209 -3.10 -5.56 12.48
CA GLN A 209 -3.67 -4.24 12.26
C GLN A 209 -3.35 -3.66 10.86
N GLY A 210 -4.13 -2.68 10.41
CA GLY A 210 -3.80 -1.88 9.23
C GLY A 210 -4.56 -2.24 7.95
N SER A 211 -3.89 -2.80 6.94
CA SER A 211 -4.50 -3.11 5.63
C SER A 211 -5.45 -4.30 5.72
N SER A 212 -6.59 -4.23 5.04
CA SER A 212 -7.61 -5.31 4.95
C SER A 212 -7.20 -6.51 4.08
N ARG A 213 -5.90 -6.70 3.82
CA ARG A 213 -5.43 -7.69 2.86
C ARG A 213 -5.61 -9.11 3.40
N GLU A 214 -6.48 -9.90 2.76
CA GLU A 214 -6.69 -11.31 3.11
C GLU A 214 -5.43 -12.17 2.94
N HIS A 215 -4.49 -11.75 2.08
CA HIS A 215 -3.21 -12.45 1.89
C HIS A 215 -2.38 -12.56 3.16
N ALA A 216 -2.56 -11.67 4.13
CA ALA A 216 -1.91 -11.78 5.44
C ALA A 216 -2.44 -12.96 6.27
N ALA A 217 -3.55 -13.58 5.87
CA ALA A 217 -4.05 -14.84 6.40
C ALA A 217 -3.81 -16.01 5.43
N LEU A 218 -4.14 -15.83 4.14
CA LEU A 218 -4.04 -16.90 3.13
C LEU A 218 -2.59 -17.36 2.90
N ALA A 219 -1.63 -16.44 2.89
CA ALA A 219 -0.24 -16.79 2.60
C ALA A 219 0.42 -17.56 3.77
N PRO A 220 0.28 -17.15 5.05
CA PRO A 220 0.66 -18.01 6.18
C PRO A 220 -0.05 -19.36 6.19
N MET A 221 -1.36 -19.39 5.92
CA MET A 221 -2.14 -20.63 5.83
C MET A 221 -1.56 -21.59 4.78
N TYR A 222 -1.23 -21.08 3.59
CA TYR A 222 -0.60 -21.86 2.53
C TYR A 222 0.76 -22.46 2.94
N LEU A 223 1.50 -21.77 3.81
CA LEU A 223 2.77 -22.25 4.36
C LEU A 223 2.60 -23.29 5.49
N GLY A 224 1.36 -23.60 5.88
CA GLY A 224 1.09 -24.54 6.97
C GLY A 224 1.04 -23.88 8.35
N VAL A 225 0.83 -22.56 8.43
CA VAL A 225 0.51 -21.90 9.69
C VAL A 225 -0.96 -22.19 10.03
N LYS A 226 -1.20 -22.71 11.23
CA LYS A 226 -2.53 -23.04 11.77
C LYS A 226 -2.84 -22.13 12.95
#